data_AF-M0ZQM1-F1
#
_entry.id   AF-M0ZQM1-F1
#
_cell.length_a   1.000
_cell.length_b   1.000
_cell.length_c   1.000
_cell.angle_alpha   90.00
_cell.angle_beta   90.00
_cell.angle_gamma   90.00
#
_symmetry.space_group_name_H-M   'P 1'
#
loop_
_entity.id
_entity.type
_entity.pdbx_description
1 polymer ?
#
loop_
_entity_poly.entity_id
_entity_poly.type
_entity_poly.pdbx_seq_one_letter_code
_entity_poly.pdbx_strand_id
1 'polypeptide(L)'
;MTRINSNREKAEKWNLNDICPTIKKKLVKTMKKVADYIPKRSNMWNYEVIGPVEGDNCVVDLYNRTCSCRQWELSGVPCKHAISSIWLKNDEVLNYVDD
;
A
#
# COMPACT_ATOMS: atom_id res chain seq x y z
N MET A 1 26.11 -14.01 -15.53
CA MET A 1 25.36 -12.86 -14.97
C MET A 1 24.15 -12.54 -15.85
N THR A 2 23.09 -13.36 -15.82
CA THR A 2 21.96 -13.20 -16.76
C THR A 2 20.83 -12.35 -16.15
N ARG A 3 20.61 -12.46 -14.84
CA ARG A 3 19.53 -11.75 -14.11
C ARG A 3 19.72 -10.23 -14.06
N ILE A 4 20.95 -9.76 -13.86
CA ILE A 4 21.25 -8.32 -13.80
C ILE A 4 21.00 -7.66 -15.16
N ASN A 5 21.43 -8.30 -16.25
CA ASN A 5 21.22 -7.78 -17.61
C ASN A 5 19.72 -7.70 -17.96
N SER A 6 18.97 -8.76 -17.68
CA SER A 6 17.52 -8.77 -17.93
C SER A 6 16.73 -7.76 -17.10
N ASN A 7 17.19 -7.41 -15.88
CA ASN A 7 16.55 -6.37 -15.07
C ASN A 7 16.89 -4.97 -15.60
N ARG A 8 18.13 -4.78 -16.08
CA ARG A 8 18.57 -3.52 -16.71
C ARG A 8 17.78 -3.21 -17.97
N GLU A 9 17.61 -4.19 -18.86
CA GLU A 9 16.81 -4.06 -20.09
C GLU A 9 15.34 -3.69 -19.81
N LYS A 10 14.78 -4.18 -18.69
CA LYS A 10 13.41 -3.83 -18.28
C LYS A 10 13.33 -2.41 -17.70
N ALA A 11 14.34 -1.98 -16.95
CA ALA A 11 14.42 -0.63 -16.42
C ALA A 11 14.59 0.40 -17.54
N GLU A 12 15.39 0.12 -18.57
CA GLU A 12 15.59 1.01 -19.73
C GLU A 12 14.29 1.25 -20.54
N LYS A 13 13.35 0.30 -20.51
CA LYS A 13 12.05 0.39 -21.22
C LYS A 13 10.94 1.01 -20.36
N TRP A 14 11.21 1.28 -19.08
CA TRP A 14 10.21 1.79 -18.15
C TRP A 14 10.20 3.32 -18.15
N ASN A 15 9.00 3.91 -18.16
CA ASN A 15 8.82 5.33 -18.01
C ASN A 15 9.13 5.74 -16.56
N LEU A 16 10.17 6.54 -16.37
CA LEU A 16 10.61 7.04 -15.05
C LEU A 16 9.52 7.83 -14.30
N ASN A 17 8.54 8.40 -15.01
CA ASN A 17 7.44 9.18 -14.43
C ASN A 17 6.23 8.32 -13.97
N ASP A 18 6.34 6.99 -14.00
CA ASP A 18 5.25 6.08 -13.64
C ASP A 18 5.72 5.06 -12.59
N ILE A 19 4.86 4.61 -11.67
CA ILE A 19 5.23 3.64 -10.63
C ILE A 19 5.72 2.33 -11.25
N CYS A 20 6.78 1.75 -10.68
CA CYS A 20 7.38 0.51 -11.15
C CYS A 20 6.34 -0.62 -11.32
N PRO A 21 6.29 -1.32 -12.47
CA PRO A 21 5.31 -2.37 -12.73
C PRO A 21 5.27 -3.48 -11.68
N THR A 22 6.40 -3.76 -11.02
CA THR A 22 6.48 -4.74 -9.93
C THR A 22 5.73 -4.27 -8.69
N ILE A 23 5.82 -2.98 -8.34
CA ILE A 23 5.08 -2.39 -7.22
C ILE A 23 3.59 -2.41 -7.52
N LYS A 24 3.16 -2.02 -8.73
CA LYS A 24 1.75 -2.13 -9.17
C LYS A 24 1.21 -3.55 -9.02
N LYS A 25 1.97 -4.56 -9.47
CA LYS A 25 1.60 -5.98 -9.31
C LYS A 25 1.48 -6.40 -7.84
N LYS A 26 2.38 -5.93 -6.97
CA LYS A 26 2.31 -6.20 -5.53
C LYS A 26 1.07 -5.55 -4.91
N LEU A 27 0.78 -4.31 -5.27
CA LEU A 27 -0.37 -3.57 -4.79
C LEU A 27 -1.70 -4.26 -5.15
N VAL A 28 -1.87 -4.66 -6.42
CA VAL A 28 -3.06 -5.41 -6.88
C VAL A 28 -3.25 -6.70 -6.09
N LYS A 29 -2.18 -7.41 -5.74
CA LYS A 29 -2.27 -8.61 -4.89
C LYS A 29 -2.70 -8.29 -3.47
N THR A 30 -2.21 -7.18 -2.90
CA THR A 30 -2.60 -6.73 -1.56
C THR A 30 -4.07 -6.30 -1.55
N MET A 31 -4.52 -5.54 -2.56
CA MET A 31 -5.90 -5.07 -2.71
C MET A 31 -6.93 -6.21 -2.66
N LYS A 32 -6.61 -7.38 -3.25
CA LYS A 32 -7.50 -8.56 -3.20
C LYS A 32 -7.78 -9.08 -1.79
N LYS A 33 -6.91 -8.78 -0.82
CA LYS A 33 -7.02 -9.24 0.58
C LYS A 33 -7.72 -8.22 1.48
N VAL A 34 -8.11 -7.07 0.95
CA VAL A 34 -8.63 -5.95 1.76
C VAL A 34 -10.10 -6.14 2.11
N ALA A 35 -10.83 -7.00 1.39
CA ALA A 35 -12.27 -7.22 1.60
C ALA A 35 -12.64 -7.65 3.03
N ASP A 36 -11.73 -8.31 3.73
CA ASP A 36 -11.96 -8.81 5.09
C ASP A 36 -11.64 -7.77 6.19
N TYR A 37 -11.24 -6.55 5.81
CA TYR A 37 -10.85 -5.49 6.73
C TYR A 37 -11.95 -4.43 6.85
N ILE A 38 -12.25 -4.02 8.07
CA ILE A 38 -13.29 -3.03 8.36
C ILE A 38 -12.62 -1.75 8.88
N PRO A 39 -12.40 -0.73 8.02
CA PRO A 39 -11.88 0.56 8.44
C PRO A 39 -12.96 1.38 9.15
N LYS A 40 -12.58 2.07 10.22
CA LYS A 40 -13.37 3.04 10.97
C LYS A 40 -12.63 4.36 10.98
N ARG A 41 -13.29 5.41 10.47
CA ARG A 41 -12.72 6.75 10.41
C ARG A 41 -12.75 7.38 11.80
N SER A 42 -11.58 7.72 12.34
CA SER A 42 -11.47 8.51 13.57
C SER A 42 -11.48 10.00 13.26
N ASN A 43 -10.74 10.43 12.24
CA ASN A 43 -10.75 11.79 11.72
C ASN A 43 -10.41 11.80 10.21
N MET A 44 -10.09 12.97 9.62
CA MET A 44 -9.82 13.08 8.18
C MET A 44 -8.62 12.25 7.68
N TRP A 45 -7.67 11.92 8.55
CA TRP A 45 -6.43 11.25 8.22
C TRP A 45 -6.20 9.95 9.01
N ASN A 46 -6.82 9.81 10.19
CA ASN A 46 -6.60 8.69 11.09
C ASN A 46 -7.77 7.71 11.07
N TYR A 47 -7.42 6.43 11.02
CA TYR A 47 -8.35 5.32 10.90
C TYR A 47 -7.95 4.19 11.84
N GLU A 48 -8.96 3.55 12.43
CA GLU A 48 -8.80 2.26 13.10
C GLU A 48 -9.31 1.18 12.16
N VAL A 49 -8.52 0.15 11.92
CA VAL A 49 -8.88 -0.95 11.02
C VAL A 49 -9.01 -2.21 11.84
N ILE A 50 -10.18 -2.85 11.75
CA ILE A 50 -10.43 -4.15 12.38
C ILE A 50 -10.10 -5.24 11.35
N GLY A 51 -9.18 -6.13 11.73
CA GLY A 51 -8.79 -7.27 10.91
C GLY A 51 -9.69 -8.50 11.15
N PRO A 52 -9.61 -9.52 10.28
CA PRO A 52 -10.44 -10.73 10.39
C PRO A 52 -10.03 -11.66 11.53
N VAL A 53 -8.84 -11.47 12.11
CA VAL A 53 -8.31 -12.27 13.22
C VAL A 53 -7.96 -11.38 14.40
N GLU A 54 -8.07 -11.94 15.61
CA GLU A 54 -7.66 -11.26 16.83
C GLU A 54 -6.19 -10.80 16.73
N GLY A 55 -5.92 -9.55 17.09
CA GLY A 55 -4.59 -8.95 17.03
C GLY A 55 -4.17 -8.36 15.67
N ASP A 56 -4.95 -8.49 14.60
CA ASP A 56 -4.68 -7.82 13.30
C ASP A 56 -5.34 -6.43 13.19
N ASN A 57 -5.80 -5.90 14.32
CA ASN A 57 -6.29 -4.52 14.42
C ASN A 57 -5.12 -3.55 14.30
N CYS A 58 -5.30 -2.47 13.54
CA CYS A 58 -4.25 -1.50 13.30
C CYS A 58 -4.77 -0.07 13.29
N VAL A 59 -3.87 0.86 13.59
CA VAL A 59 -4.11 2.30 13.44
C VAL A 59 -3.34 2.77 12.19
N VAL A 60 -4.03 3.51 11.34
CA VAL A 60 -3.48 4.07 10.09
C VAL A 60 -3.54 5.58 10.18
N ASP A 61 -2.44 6.24 9.81
CA ASP A 61 -2.37 7.67 9.59
C ASP A 61 -2.04 7.91 8.12
N LEU A 62 -3.04 8.34 7.34
CA LEU A 62 -2.92 8.61 5.91
C LEU A 62 -2.15 9.90 5.62
N TYR A 63 -2.06 10.84 6.57
CA TYR A 63 -1.31 12.08 6.38
C TYR A 63 0.19 11.81 6.47
N ASN A 64 0.59 11.10 7.53
CA ASN A 64 1.98 10.72 7.76
C ASN A 64 2.39 9.44 7.00
N ARG A 65 1.47 8.82 6.26
CA ARG A 65 1.68 7.57 5.51
C ARG A 65 2.22 6.42 6.40
N THR A 66 1.65 6.28 7.59
CA THR A 66 2.08 5.25 8.55
C THR A 66 0.96 4.28 8.89
N CYS A 67 1.36 3.08 9.31
CA CYS A 67 0.44 2.08 9.87
C CYS A 67 1.11 1.37 11.03
N SER A 68 0.38 1.08 12.11
CA SER A 68 0.93 0.37 13.26
C SER A 68 1.52 -1.02 12.93
N CYS A 69 1.19 -1.61 11.77
CA CYS A 69 1.83 -2.84 11.28
C CYS A 69 3.24 -2.62 10.67
N ARG A 70 3.69 -1.36 10.53
CA ARG A 70 4.99 -0.89 10.02
C ARG A 70 5.32 -1.26 8.57
N GLN A 71 4.44 -1.98 7.88
CA GLN A 71 4.71 -2.45 6.51
C GLN A 71 4.80 -1.28 5.52
N TRP A 72 4.04 -0.21 5.75
CA TRP A 72 4.06 0.94 4.86
C TRP A 72 5.38 1.68 5.00
N GLU A 73 5.78 1.99 6.24
CA GLU A 73 7.04 2.68 6.55
C GLU A 73 8.27 1.90 6.06
N LEU A 74 8.24 0.56 6.11
CA LEU A 74 9.35 -0.27 5.67
C LEU A 74 9.45 -0.44 4.15
N SER A 75 8.33 -0.30 3.43
CA SER A 75 8.30 -0.62 2.00
C SER A 75 7.96 0.55 1.09
N GLY A 76 7.53 1.68 1.65
CA GLY A 76 6.98 2.82 0.91
C GLY A 76 5.66 2.51 0.19
N VAL A 77 5.05 1.35 0.45
CA VAL A 77 3.83 0.89 -0.23
C VAL A 77 2.70 0.69 0.78
N PRO A 78 1.50 1.24 0.53
CA PRO A 78 0.35 1.04 1.40
C PRO A 78 0.10 -0.44 1.72
N CYS A 79 0.02 -0.75 3.01
CA CYS A 79 -0.35 -2.08 3.48
C CYS A 79 -1.86 -2.33 3.33
N LYS A 80 -2.31 -3.57 3.57
CA LYS A 80 -3.73 -3.94 3.51
C LYS A 80 -4.64 -3.04 4.36
N HIS A 81 -4.18 -2.64 5.55
CA HIS A 81 -4.88 -1.72 6.45
C HIS A 81 -4.97 -0.31 5.86
N ALA A 82 -3.86 0.21 5.32
CA ALA A 82 -3.83 1.51 4.66
C ALA A 82 -4.75 1.56 3.44
N ILE A 83 -4.70 0.53 2.58
CA ILE A 83 -5.57 0.43 1.40
C ILE A 83 -7.04 0.47 1.80
N SER A 84 -7.44 -0.26 2.84
CA SER A 84 -8.83 -0.23 3.34
C SER A 84 -9.26 1.19 3.73
N SER A 85 -8.37 1.93 4.39
CA SER A 85 -8.62 3.29 4.87
C SER A 85 -8.69 4.29 3.73
N ILE A 86 -7.83 4.13 2.71
CA ILE A 86 -7.82 4.93 1.48
C ILE A 86 -9.13 4.74 0.70
N TRP A 87 -9.60 3.50 0.55
CA TRP A 87 -10.89 3.24 -0.09
C TRP A 87 -12.07 3.82 0.68
N LEU A 88 -12.06 3.75 2.02
CA LEU A 88 -13.07 4.45 2.84
C LEU A 88 -12.99 5.98 2.69
N LYS A 89 -11.83 6.54 2.34
CA LYS A 89 -11.66 7.96 2.02
C LYS A 89 -12.17 8.31 0.61
N ASN A 90 -12.43 7.33 -0.25
CA ASN A 90 -12.68 7.48 -1.70
C ASN A 90 -11.51 8.16 -2.42
N ASP A 91 -10.28 7.74 -2.09
CA ASP A 91 -9.06 8.25 -2.73
C ASP A 91 -8.31 7.13 -3.47
N GLU A 92 -7.38 7.50 -4.34
CA GLU A 92 -6.61 6.58 -5.18
C GLU A 92 -5.37 6.08 -4.43
N VAL A 93 -5.19 4.76 -4.38
CA VAL A 93 -4.12 4.12 -3.59
C VAL A 93 -2.74 4.46 -4.14
N LEU A 94 -2.63 4.66 -5.45
CA LEU A 94 -1.37 5.03 -6.10
C LEU A 94 -0.82 6.38 -5.60
N ASN A 95 -1.66 7.28 -5.10
CA ASN A 95 -1.23 8.56 -4.52
C ASN A 95 -0.45 8.41 -3.19
N TYR A 96 -0.46 7.21 -2.62
CA TYR A 96 0.08 6.88 -1.30
C TYR A 96 1.32 5.96 -1.38
N VAL A 97 1.82 5.70 -2.59
CA VAL A 97 3.10 5.02 -2.80
C VAL A 97 4.22 6.06 -2.75
N ASP A 98 5.33 5.73 -2.10
CA ASP A 98 6.54 6.56 -2.08
C ASP A 98 7.35 6.34 -3.37
N ASP A 99 7.94 7.42 -3.89
CA ASP A 99 8.74 7.45 -5.12
C ASP A 99 10.10 6.72 -4.98
#